data_AF-A0A2D5XZL2-F1
#
_entry.id   AF-A0A2D5XZL2-F1
#
_cell.length_a   1.000
_cell.length_b   1.000
_cell.length_c   1.000
_cell.angle_alpha   90.00
_cell.angle_beta   90.00
_cell.angle_gamma   90.00
#
_symmetry.space_group_name_H-M   'P 1'
#
loop_
_entity.id
_entity.type
_entity.pdbx_description
1 polymer ?
#
loop_
_entity_poly.entity_id
_entity_poly.type
_entity_poly.pdbx_seq_one_letter_code
_entity_poly.pdbx_strand_id
1 'polypeptide(L)'
;MTKRGQVTIFLLVAILLVAAMVVLFLTKDKLSIKGAETTPEEFAPITEYIESCLARSLEDAVRLVGLQGGHINLPENHVEAGLFKAAYGVENNKNAIPSKKAIESEISRYVELTAPFCFDRSELRQYDLSLGDAKAEVSISDKSVGADLRMPLTITQEEGAILHDKT
;
A
#
# COMPACT_ATOMS: atom_id res chain seq x y z
N MET A 1 42.98 5.01 50.26
CA MET A 1 42.18 5.50 49.11
C MET A 1 41.54 4.31 48.40
N THR A 2 40.21 4.33 48.30
CA THR A 2 39.30 3.20 48.07
C THR A 2 39.02 2.95 46.58
N LYS A 3 39.89 2.19 45.89
CA LYS A 3 39.67 1.77 44.48
C LYS A 3 38.96 0.41 44.34
N ARG A 4 37.93 0.15 45.16
CA ARG A 4 37.11 -1.09 45.07
C ARG A 4 35.62 -0.85 44.85
N GLY A 5 35.15 0.40 44.86
CA GLY A 5 33.72 0.76 44.67
C GLY A 5 33.34 1.13 43.23
N GLN A 6 34.31 1.38 42.34
CA GLN A 6 34.01 1.85 40.99
C GLN A 6 33.61 0.70 40.04
N VAL A 7 34.16 -0.50 40.25
CA VAL A 7 33.84 -1.69 39.44
C VAL A 7 32.40 -2.15 39.68
N THR A 8 31.91 -2.05 40.91
CA THR A 8 30.52 -2.39 41.27
C THR A 8 29.51 -1.46 40.61
N ILE A 9 29.84 -0.19 40.43
CA ILE A 9 28.98 0.77 39.72
C ILE A 9 28.87 0.40 38.24
N PHE A 10 29.98 0.04 37.59
CA PHE A 10 29.95 -0.41 36.19
C PHE A 10 29.13 -1.70 36.00
N LEU A 11 29.24 -2.66 36.94
CA LEU A 11 28.45 -3.88 36.92
C LEU A 11 26.94 -3.59 37.06
N LEU A 12 26.57 -2.70 37.99
CA LEU A 12 25.17 -2.29 38.19
C LEU A 12 24.58 -1.63 36.93
N VAL A 13 25.33 -0.74 36.27
CA VAL A 13 24.88 -0.09 35.04
C VAL A 13 24.70 -1.10 33.91
N ALA A 14 25.61 -2.07 33.76
CA ALA A 14 25.48 -3.12 32.75
C ALA A 14 24.22 -3.98 32.96
N ILE A 15 23.93 -4.38 34.20
CA ILE A 15 22.71 -5.14 34.55
C ILE A 15 21.46 -4.31 34.23
N LEU A 16 21.48 -3.01 34.53
CA LEU A 16 20.36 -2.11 34.27
C LEU A 16 20.09 -1.95 32.76
N LEU A 17 21.15 -1.87 31.94
CA LEU A 17 21.03 -1.82 30.48
C LEU A 17 20.49 -3.13 29.89
N VAL A 18 20.96 -4.28 30.39
CA VAL A 18 20.44 -5.59 29.96
C VAL A 18 18.97 -5.74 30.34
N ALA A 19 18.59 -5.37 31.57
CA ALA A 19 17.20 -5.37 32.01
C ALA A 19 16.32 -4.44 31.15
N ALA A 20 16.81 -3.25 30.81
CA ALA A 20 16.11 -2.33 29.92
C ALA A 20 15.91 -2.92 28.51
N MET A 21 16.93 -3.57 27.94
CA MET A 21 16.78 -4.27 26.65
C MET A 21 15.74 -5.39 26.74
N VAL A 22 15.79 -6.23 27.77
CA VAL A 22 14.82 -7.32 27.96
C VAL A 22 13.40 -6.76 28.07
N VAL A 23 13.19 -5.69 28.83
CA VAL A 23 11.88 -5.02 28.93
C VAL A 23 11.44 -4.45 27.58
N LEU A 24 12.34 -3.84 26.80
CA LEU A 24 12.01 -3.36 25.45
C LEU A 24 11.66 -4.51 24.50
N PHE A 25 12.32 -5.66 24.58
CA PHE A 25 11.98 -6.83 23.78
C PHE A 25 10.64 -7.45 24.20
N LEU A 26 10.37 -7.57 25.51
CA LEU A 26 9.09 -8.11 26.01
C LEU A 26 7.89 -7.19 25.76
N THR A 27 8.13 -5.87 25.68
CA THR A 27 7.07 -4.90 25.36
C THR A 27 6.83 -4.77 23.86
N LYS A 28 7.78 -5.10 22.98
CA LYS A 28 7.56 -5.13 21.52
C LYS A 28 6.43 -6.08 21.11
N ASP A 29 6.34 -7.26 21.72
CA ASP A 29 5.28 -8.23 21.41
C ASP A 29 3.89 -7.77 21.87
N LYS A 30 3.82 -6.92 22.90
CA LYS A 30 2.57 -6.37 23.47
C LYS A 30 2.23 -4.96 22.98
N LEU A 31 3.17 -4.31 22.30
CA LEU A 31 2.99 -3.05 21.57
C LEU A 31 2.64 -3.32 20.10
N SER A 32 2.07 -4.48 19.79
CA SER A 32 1.31 -4.67 18.57
C SER A 32 0.08 -3.77 18.65
N ILE A 33 0.16 -2.65 17.93
CA ILE A 33 -0.91 -1.68 17.76
C ILE A 33 -2.17 -2.45 17.38
N LYS A 34 -3.24 -2.31 18.17
CA LYS A 34 -4.60 -2.77 17.82
C LYS A 34 -4.93 -2.23 16.41
N GLY A 35 -4.79 -3.07 15.40
CA GLY A 35 -4.99 -2.69 13.99
C GLY A 35 -4.16 -3.49 12.99
N ALA A 36 -3.08 -4.17 13.39
CA ALA A 36 -2.43 -5.13 12.51
C ALA A 36 -3.25 -6.43 12.52
N GLU A 37 -4.19 -6.55 11.57
CA GLU A 37 -4.60 -7.88 11.10
C GLU A 37 -3.32 -8.58 10.68
N THR A 38 -2.90 -9.55 11.48
CA THR A 38 -1.78 -10.40 11.12
C THR A 38 -2.27 -11.23 9.95
N THR A 39 -1.91 -10.80 8.75
CA THR A 39 -2.06 -11.61 7.55
C THR A 39 -1.51 -13.00 7.89
N PRO A 40 -2.33 -14.07 7.85
CA PRO A 40 -1.84 -15.40 8.17
C PRO A 40 -0.61 -15.70 7.32
N GLU A 41 0.41 -16.35 7.88
CA GLU A 41 1.71 -16.57 7.22
C GLU A 41 1.57 -17.22 5.83
N GLU A 42 0.50 -17.98 5.62
CA GLU A 42 0.10 -18.59 4.35
C GLU A 42 -0.20 -17.58 3.23
N PHE A 43 -0.65 -16.36 3.56
CA PHE A 43 -0.99 -15.31 2.60
C PHE A 43 0.13 -14.28 2.39
N ALA A 44 1.25 -14.37 3.12
CA ALA A 44 2.39 -13.45 2.95
C ALA A 44 2.86 -13.27 1.49
N PRO A 45 3.07 -14.34 0.67
CA PRO A 45 3.50 -14.17 -0.72
C PRO A 45 2.41 -13.55 -1.61
N ILE A 46 1.13 -13.77 -1.28
CA ILE A 46 -0.01 -13.19 -1.99
C ILE A 46 -0.07 -11.68 -1.72
N THR A 47 0.12 -11.27 -0.47
CA THR A 47 0.13 -9.86 -0.07
C THR A 47 1.28 -9.10 -0.72
N GLU A 48 2.50 -9.65 -0.72
CA GLU A 48 3.64 -9.01 -1.39
C GLU A 48 3.40 -8.82 -2.89
N TYR A 49 2.78 -9.81 -3.55
CA TYR A 49 2.38 -9.70 -4.94
C TYR A 49 1.35 -8.58 -5.16
N ILE A 50 0.26 -8.57 -4.37
CA ILE A 50 -0.79 -7.56 -4.47
C ILE A 50 -0.21 -6.16 -4.24
N GLU A 51 0.60 -5.97 -3.20
CA GLU A 51 1.27 -4.69 -2.92
C GLU A 51 2.15 -4.25 -4.08
N SER A 52 2.94 -5.16 -4.65
CA SER A 52 3.78 -4.84 -5.81
C SER A 52 2.97 -4.47 -7.06
N CYS A 53 1.81 -5.12 -7.26
CA CYS A 53 0.90 -4.83 -8.37
C CYS A 53 0.25 -3.45 -8.19
N LEU A 54 -0.23 -3.14 -6.98
CA LEU A 54 -0.80 -1.84 -6.66
C LEU A 54 0.24 -0.71 -6.77
N ALA A 55 1.49 -0.97 -6.34
CA ALA A 55 2.58 -0.02 -6.50
C ALA A 55 2.85 0.29 -7.99
N ARG A 56 2.82 -0.72 -8.86
CA ARG A 56 2.94 -0.53 -10.32
C ARG A 56 1.75 0.25 -10.90
N SER A 57 0.53 -0.07 -10.47
CA SER A 57 -0.66 0.69 -10.88
C SER A 57 -0.54 2.17 -10.52
N LEU A 58 -0.07 2.49 -9.31
CA LEU A 58 0.18 3.87 -8.89
C LEU A 58 1.28 4.54 -9.73
N GLU A 59 2.38 3.83 -9.99
CA GLU A 59 3.47 4.32 -10.83
C GLU A 59 2.99 4.66 -12.26
N ASP A 60 2.19 3.78 -12.85
CA ASP A 60 1.60 3.98 -14.17
C ASP A 60 0.62 5.16 -14.18
N ALA A 61 -0.21 5.29 -13.14
CA ALA A 61 -1.12 6.42 -12.98
C ALA A 61 -0.37 7.77 -12.89
N VAL A 62 0.69 7.82 -12.09
CA VAL A 62 1.53 9.02 -11.91
C VAL A 62 2.25 9.37 -13.21
N ARG A 63 2.78 8.37 -13.93
CA ARG A 63 3.40 8.60 -15.24
C ARG A 63 2.39 9.12 -16.25
N LEU A 64 1.23 8.47 -16.35
CA LEU A 64 0.19 8.82 -17.30
C LEU A 64 -0.31 10.24 -17.07
N VAL A 65 -0.67 10.58 -15.82
CA VAL A 65 -1.16 11.93 -15.49
C VAL A 65 -0.09 13.00 -15.74
N GLY A 66 1.19 12.69 -15.49
CA GLY A 66 2.30 13.59 -15.77
C GLY A 66 2.51 13.83 -17.27
N LEU A 67 2.50 12.75 -18.07
CA LEU A 67 2.63 12.83 -19.54
C LEU A 67 1.47 13.57 -20.20
N GLN A 68 0.28 13.46 -19.63
CA GLN A 68 -0.95 14.03 -20.17
C GLN A 68 -1.29 15.44 -19.63
N GLY A 69 -0.35 16.10 -18.95
CA GLY A 69 -0.52 17.49 -18.52
C GLY A 69 -1.41 17.66 -17.28
N GLY A 70 -1.49 16.66 -16.41
CA GLY A 70 -2.27 16.69 -15.18
C GLY A 70 -3.62 15.97 -15.26
N HIS A 71 -3.94 15.36 -16.40
CA HIS A 71 -5.22 14.67 -16.63
C HIS A 71 -4.99 13.23 -17.06
N ILE A 72 -5.61 12.26 -16.40
CA ILE A 72 -5.71 10.89 -16.89
C ILE A 72 -6.84 10.79 -17.92
N ASN A 73 -7.98 11.42 -17.65
CA ASN A 73 -9.04 11.55 -18.63
C ASN A 73 -8.91 12.90 -19.35
N LEU A 74 -8.37 12.87 -20.57
CA LEU A 74 -8.07 14.07 -21.32
C LEU A 74 -9.34 14.85 -21.71
N PRO A 75 -9.31 16.19 -21.64
CA PRO A 75 -10.40 17.02 -22.18
C PRO A 75 -10.48 16.89 -23.71
N GLU A 76 -11.64 17.25 -24.27
CA GLU A 76 -11.85 17.22 -25.73
C GLU A 76 -10.77 18.04 -26.46
N ASN A 77 -10.45 19.22 -25.94
CA ASN A 77 -9.36 20.06 -26.42
C ASN A 77 -8.02 19.62 -25.80
N HIS A 78 -7.29 18.78 -26.52
CA HIS A 78 -5.92 18.36 -26.17
C HIS A 78 -4.99 18.52 -27.37
N VAL A 79 -3.69 18.43 -27.13
CA VAL A 79 -2.66 18.38 -28.17
C VAL A 79 -2.18 16.94 -28.35
N GLU A 80 -1.95 16.54 -29.60
CA GLU A 80 -1.23 15.31 -29.93
C GLU A 80 0.26 15.63 -30.09
N ALA A 81 1.09 15.05 -29.23
CA ALA A 81 2.53 15.26 -29.17
C ALA A 81 3.26 13.94 -29.47
N GLY A 82 3.22 13.53 -30.74
CA GLY A 82 3.83 12.28 -31.20
C GLY A 82 3.06 11.06 -30.68
N LEU A 83 3.68 10.25 -29.83
CA LEU A 83 3.06 9.05 -29.23
C LEU A 83 2.19 9.36 -28.00
N PHE A 84 2.13 10.62 -27.58
CA PHE A 84 1.42 11.05 -26.38
C PHE A 84 0.36 12.10 -26.71
N LYS A 85 -0.62 12.23 -25.83
CA LYS A 85 -1.62 13.29 -25.84
C LYS A 85 -1.48 14.08 -24.55
N ALA A 86 -1.66 15.40 -24.59
CA ALA A 86 -1.56 16.23 -23.40
C ALA A 86 -2.61 17.34 -23.39
N ALA A 87 -3.11 17.67 -22.19
CA ALA A 87 -3.96 18.83 -22.01
C ALA A 87 -3.17 20.14 -22.14
N TYR A 88 -3.83 21.20 -22.58
CA TYR A 88 -3.25 22.54 -22.60
C TYR A 88 -3.12 23.10 -21.18
N GLY A 89 -1.98 23.69 -20.84
CA GLY A 89 -1.82 24.39 -19.55
C GLY A 89 -2.53 25.76 -19.52
N VAL A 90 -2.77 26.36 -20.68
CA VAL A 90 -3.52 27.60 -20.83
C VAL A 90 -4.53 27.43 -21.95
N GLU A 91 -5.80 27.72 -21.66
CA GLU A 91 -6.90 27.69 -22.62
C GLU A 91 -7.67 29.01 -22.54
N ASN A 92 -7.92 29.67 -23.68
CA ASN A 92 -8.64 30.95 -23.74
C ASN A 92 -8.08 32.03 -22.77
N ASN A 93 -6.74 32.14 -22.68
CA ASN A 93 -6.02 33.03 -21.75
C ASN A 93 -6.31 32.76 -20.26
N LYS A 94 -6.79 31.57 -19.90
CA LYS A 94 -7.01 31.14 -18.52
C LYS A 94 -6.15 29.92 -18.19
N ASN A 95 -5.73 29.83 -16.93
CA ASN A 95 -5.04 28.64 -16.43
C ASN A 95 -5.98 27.43 -16.54
N ALA A 96 -5.54 26.41 -17.27
CA ALA A 96 -6.24 25.14 -17.43
C ALA A 96 -5.55 24.00 -16.67
N ILE A 97 -4.43 24.27 -15.99
CA ILE A 97 -3.73 23.28 -15.18
C ILE A 97 -4.62 22.89 -13.99
N PRO A 98 -4.88 21.58 -13.79
CA PRO A 98 -5.70 21.11 -12.69
C PRO A 98 -5.02 21.37 -11.35
N SER A 99 -5.82 21.58 -10.31
CA SER A 99 -5.31 21.68 -8.95
C SER A 99 -4.69 20.34 -8.51
N LYS A 100 -3.73 20.38 -7.58
CA LYS A 100 -3.14 19.19 -6.96
C LYS A 100 -4.21 18.17 -6.50
N LYS A 101 -5.27 18.65 -5.85
CA LYS A 101 -6.38 17.81 -5.38
C LYS A 101 -7.15 17.14 -6.53
N ALA A 102 -7.28 17.83 -7.66
CA ALA A 102 -7.91 17.25 -8.84
C ALA A 102 -7.03 16.14 -9.45
N ILE A 103 -5.71 16.36 -9.53
CA ILE A 103 -4.73 15.36 -9.97
C ILE A 103 -4.76 14.13 -9.05
N GLU A 104 -4.72 14.33 -7.73
CA GLU A 104 -4.85 13.25 -6.73
C GLU A 104 -6.14 12.44 -6.97
N SER A 105 -7.26 13.11 -7.22
CA SER A 105 -8.53 12.45 -7.52
C SER A 105 -8.52 11.68 -8.84
N GLU A 106 -7.81 12.16 -9.87
CA GLU A 106 -7.63 11.42 -11.12
C GLU A 106 -6.86 10.13 -10.89
N ILE A 107 -5.75 10.20 -10.17
CA ILE A 107 -4.92 9.03 -9.82
C ILE A 107 -5.71 8.06 -8.96
N SER A 108 -6.45 8.53 -7.95
CA SER A 108 -7.33 7.69 -7.13
C SER A 108 -8.28 6.87 -7.98
N ARG A 109 -8.99 7.49 -8.93
CA ARG A 109 -9.92 6.77 -9.82
C ARG A 109 -9.22 5.73 -10.68
N TYR A 110 -8.03 6.04 -11.19
CA TYR A 110 -7.25 5.07 -11.97
C TYR A 110 -6.86 3.85 -11.13
N VAL A 111 -6.39 4.08 -9.90
CA VAL A 111 -6.02 3.00 -8.98
C VAL A 111 -7.26 2.18 -8.59
N GLU A 112 -8.39 2.80 -8.30
CA GLU A 112 -9.65 2.11 -8.02
C GLU A 112 -10.09 1.21 -9.17
N LEU A 113 -9.98 1.70 -10.42
CA LEU A 113 -10.37 0.96 -11.62
C LEU A 113 -9.44 -0.23 -11.92
N THR A 114 -8.17 -0.12 -11.53
CA THR A 114 -7.16 -1.13 -11.86
C THR A 114 -6.88 -2.11 -10.74
N ALA A 115 -7.20 -1.77 -9.49
CA ALA A 115 -6.98 -2.62 -8.32
C ALA A 115 -7.55 -4.05 -8.46
N PRO A 116 -8.75 -4.28 -9.02
CA PRO A 116 -9.28 -5.64 -9.17
C PRO A 116 -8.39 -6.57 -10.02
N PHE A 117 -7.63 -6.03 -10.98
CA PHE A 117 -6.74 -6.83 -11.82
C PHE A 117 -5.54 -7.39 -11.06
N CYS A 118 -5.21 -6.82 -9.89
CA CYS A 118 -4.19 -7.39 -9.02
C CYS A 118 -4.61 -8.71 -8.36
N PHE A 119 -5.88 -9.11 -8.49
CA PHE A 119 -6.45 -10.32 -7.88
C PHE A 119 -6.81 -11.39 -8.94
N ASP A 120 -6.72 -11.08 -10.24
CA ASP A 120 -7.02 -12.00 -11.35
C ASP A 120 -5.76 -12.80 -11.77
N ARG A 121 -5.20 -13.59 -10.85
CA ARG A 121 -3.99 -14.39 -11.14
C ARG A 121 -4.22 -15.87 -10.88
N SER A 122 -3.50 -16.70 -11.63
CA SER A 122 -3.64 -18.15 -11.62
C SER A 122 -3.47 -18.80 -10.24
N GLU A 123 -2.64 -18.20 -9.38
CA GLU A 123 -2.36 -18.67 -8.00
C GLU A 123 -3.54 -18.44 -7.05
N LEU A 124 -4.42 -17.49 -7.39
CA LEU A 124 -5.62 -17.16 -6.63
C LEU A 124 -6.85 -17.90 -7.15
N ARG A 125 -6.77 -18.56 -8.32
CA ARG A 125 -7.88 -19.32 -8.92
C ARG A 125 -8.33 -20.54 -8.12
N GLN A 126 -7.52 -20.99 -7.17
CA GLN A 126 -7.89 -22.06 -6.24
C GLN A 126 -8.86 -21.59 -5.14
N TYR A 127 -9.08 -20.29 -5.03
CA TYR A 127 -10.03 -19.67 -4.14
C TYR A 127 -11.16 -19.04 -4.95
N ASP A 128 -12.39 -19.14 -4.46
CA ASP A 128 -13.47 -18.30 -4.96
C ASP A 128 -13.35 -16.94 -4.25
N LEU A 129 -13.02 -15.92 -5.04
CA LEU A 129 -12.75 -14.56 -4.55
C LEU A 129 -13.88 -13.64 -4.97
N SER A 130 -14.57 -13.07 -3.99
CA SER A 130 -15.53 -12.00 -4.21
C SER A 130 -14.90 -10.67 -3.80
N LEU A 131 -14.67 -9.80 -4.79
CA LEU A 131 -14.09 -8.47 -4.61
C LEU A 131 -15.20 -7.43 -4.43
N GLY A 132 -15.10 -6.63 -3.37
CA GLY A 132 -15.93 -5.45 -3.18
C GLY A 132 -15.41 -4.24 -3.96
N ASP A 133 -16.13 -3.12 -3.86
CA ASP A 133 -15.72 -1.86 -4.48
C ASP A 133 -14.40 -1.35 -3.90
N ALA A 134 -13.46 -1.03 -4.79
CA ALA A 134 -12.22 -0.37 -4.44
C ALA A 134 -12.44 1.11 -4.09
N LYS A 135 -11.77 1.58 -3.04
CA LYS A 135 -11.68 3.00 -2.66
C LYS A 135 -10.23 3.40 -2.40
N ALA A 136 -9.72 4.35 -3.17
CA ALA A 136 -8.34 4.80 -3.08
C ALA A 136 -8.25 6.28 -2.71
N GLU A 137 -7.41 6.60 -1.73
CA GLU A 137 -7.04 7.96 -1.37
C GLU A 137 -5.58 8.21 -1.75
N VAL A 138 -5.33 9.16 -2.64
CA VAL A 138 -3.98 9.50 -3.11
C VAL A 138 -3.54 10.82 -2.51
N SER A 139 -2.29 10.86 -2.05
CA SER A 139 -1.64 12.08 -1.58
C SER A 139 -0.33 12.29 -2.31
N ILE A 140 -0.17 13.48 -2.90
CA ILE A 140 1.07 13.90 -3.54
C ILE A 140 1.85 14.74 -2.54
N SER A 141 3.11 14.41 -2.29
CA SER A 141 4.06 15.22 -1.53
C SER A 141 5.21 15.65 -2.43
N ASP A 142 6.09 16.51 -1.94
CA ASP A 142 7.16 17.10 -2.76
C ASP A 142 8.11 16.06 -3.40
N LYS A 143 8.26 14.89 -2.78
CA LYS A 143 9.20 13.83 -3.21
C LYS A 143 8.58 12.44 -3.35
N SER A 144 7.29 12.30 -3.07
CA SER A 144 6.64 11.00 -3.03
C SER A 144 5.17 11.12 -3.34
N VAL A 145 4.60 10.07 -3.91
CA VAL A 145 3.15 9.89 -4.06
C VAL A 145 2.78 8.66 -3.27
N GLY A 146 1.84 8.80 -2.34
CA GLY A 146 1.29 7.70 -1.56
C GLY A 146 -0.16 7.43 -1.97
N ALA A 147 -0.57 6.16 -1.89
CA ALA A 147 -1.96 5.76 -2.09
C ALA A 147 -2.38 4.80 -0.97
N ASP A 148 -3.52 5.09 -0.37
CA ASP A 148 -4.19 4.23 0.60
C ASP A 148 -5.40 3.58 -0.09
N LEU A 149 -5.33 2.27 -0.33
CA LEU A 149 -6.41 1.50 -0.95
C LEU A 149 -7.17 0.69 0.10
N ARG A 150 -8.49 0.81 0.09
CA ARG A 150 -9.41 -0.04 0.85
C ARG A 150 -10.29 -0.80 -0.13
N MET A 151 -10.23 -2.12 -0.07
CA MET A 151 -11.05 -2.99 -0.89
C MET A 151 -11.46 -4.22 -0.07
N PRO A 152 -12.77 -4.44 0.15
CA PRO A 152 -13.25 -5.65 0.83
C PRO A 152 -12.95 -6.89 -0.02
N LEU A 153 -12.39 -7.92 0.63
CA LEU A 153 -12.12 -9.22 0.03
C LEU A 153 -12.87 -10.29 0.81
N THR A 154 -13.68 -11.10 0.12
CA THR A 154 -14.26 -12.32 0.70
C THR A 154 -13.65 -13.53 0.01
N ILE A 155 -13.07 -14.43 0.80
CA ILE A 155 -12.48 -15.68 0.33
C ILE A 155 -13.40 -16.82 0.74
N THR A 156 -13.93 -17.55 -0.23
CA THR A 156 -14.68 -18.79 -0.02
C THR A 156 -13.79 -19.97 -0.39
N GLN A 157 -13.51 -20.83 0.58
CA GLN A 157 -12.92 -22.14 0.34
C GLN A 157 -14.09 -23.10 0.05
N GLU A 158 -14.10 -23.78 -1.09
CA GLU A 158 -15.03 -24.89 -1.25
C GLU A 158 -14.70 -25.93 -0.17
N GLU A 159 -15.62 -26.14 0.77
CA GLU A 159 -15.54 -27.24 1.73
C GLU A 159 -15.48 -28.54 0.94
N GLY A 160 -14.26 -29.07 0.77
CA GLY A 160 -14.07 -30.45 0.38
C GLY A 160 -14.75 -31.32 1.43
N ALA A 161 -15.86 -31.94 1.04
CA ALA A 161 -16.58 -32.91 1.84
C ALA A 161 -15.62 -33.97 2.39
N ILE A 162 -15.27 -33.88 3.68
CA ILE A 162 -14.72 -35.02 4.41
C ILE A 162 -15.91 -35.89 4.80
N LEU A 163 -16.46 -36.60 3.81
CA LEU A 163 -17.12 -37.87 4.04
C LEU A 163 -16.09 -38.97 3.77
N HIS A 164 -15.40 -39.37 4.83
CA HIS A 164 -14.99 -40.77 4.97
C HIS A 164 -15.30 -41.22 6.40
N ASP A 165 -16.52 -41.76 6.53
CA ASP A 165 -16.92 -42.74 7.54
C ASP A 165 -16.14 -44.06 7.32
N LYS A 166 -15.78 -44.71 8.44
CA LYS A 166 -15.22 -46.08 8.62
C LYS A 166 -13.82 -46.36 8.03
N THR A 167 -12.89 -46.95 8.79
CA THR A 167 -13.05 -48.17 9.65
C THR A 167 -12.03 -48.17 10.78
#